data_AF-A0A139W8F5-F1
#
_entry.id   AF-A0A139W8F5-F1
#
_cell.length_a   1.000
_cell.length_b   1.000
_cell.length_c   1.000
_cell.angle_alpha   90.00
_cell.angle_beta   90.00
_cell.angle_gamma   90.00
#
_symmetry.space_group_name_H-M   'P 1'
#
loop_
_entity.id
_entity.type
_entity.pdbx_description
1 polymer ?
#
loop_
_entity_poly.entity_id
_entity_poly.type
_entity_poly.pdbx_seq_one_letter_code
_entity_poly.pdbx_strand_id
1 'polypeptide(L)'
;MTFDSIRHCREYVNLHALDRWQYRWETSTKGRISFEFFPDVFRRLEGPPITFSHHKSQVLTGHGNFGIHQLRLGKSENSLCPNCPDFDDDPVHRILECPLFREVQERIRESPEPGHLTSLRYPTLTMTKCLVHFPWT
;
A
#
# COMPACT_ATOMS: atom_id res chain seq x y z
N MET A 1 -3.81 34.56 -13.06
CA MET A 1 -3.34 33.44 -13.89
C MET A 1 -4.07 33.51 -15.22
N THR A 2 -3.36 33.41 -16.34
CA THR A 2 -3.94 33.48 -17.70
C THR A 2 -3.73 32.15 -18.41
N PHE A 3 -4.76 31.65 -19.10
CA PHE A 3 -4.69 30.41 -19.86
C PHE A 3 -4.60 30.71 -21.35
N ASP A 4 -3.55 30.21 -22.01
CA ASP A 4 -3.30 30.51 -23.43
C ASP A 4 -3.97 29.52 -24.39
N SER A 5 -4.58 28.45 -23.87
CA SER A 5 -5.35 27.48 -24.66
C SER A 5 -6.28 26.61 -23.80
N ILE A 6 -7.25 25.94 -24.43
CA ILE A 6 -8.08 24.92 -23.78
C ILE A 6 -7.22 23.79 -23.22
N ARG A 7 -6.12 23.43 -23.91
CA ARG A 7 -5.17 22.42 -23.43
C ARG A 7 -4.52 22.86 -22.11
N HIS A 8 -4.03 24.10 -22.05
CA HIS A 8 -3.43 24.67 -20.84
C HIS A 8 -4.45 24.69 -19.68
N CYS A 9 -5.69 25.09 -19.93
CA CYS A 9 -6.75 25.04 -18.92
C CYS A 9 -7.03 23.61 -18.40
N ARG A 10 -7.10 22.61 -19.29
CA ARG A 10 -7.31 21.20 -18.90
C ARG A 10 -6.16 20.65 -18.07
N GLU A 11 -4.93 20.94 -18.49
CA GLU A 11 -3.72 20.49 -17.79
C GLU A 11 -3.63 21.11 -16.39
N TYR A 12 -3.90 22.41 -16.28
CA TYR A 12 -3.99 23.10 -15.00
C TYR A 12 -5.04 22.47 -14.08
N VAL A 13 -6.27 22.28 -14.56
CA VAL A 13 -7.35 21.68 -13.75
C VAL A 13 -6.99 20.26 -13.31
N ASN A 14 -6.38 19.47 -14.20
CA ASN A 14 -5.95 18.12 -13.88
C ASN A 14 -4.88 18.10 -12.78
N LEU A 15 -3.82 18.89 -12.93
CA LEU A 15 -2.75 18.98 -11.93
C LEU A 15 -3.29 19.45 -10.57
N HIS A 16 -4.15 20.46 -10.54
CA HIS A 16 -4.78 20.92 -9.30
C HIS A 16 -5.69 19.87 -8.65
N ALA A 17 -6.41 19.07 -9.45
CA ALA A 17 -7.22 17.98 -8.94
C ALA A 17 -6.35 16.87 -8.33
N LEU A 18 -5.24 16.53 -9.00
CA LEU A 18 -4.27 15.54 -8.53
C LEU A 18 -3.56 16.00 -7.25
N ASP A 19 -3.10 17.25 -7.18
CA ASP A 19 -2.50 17.82 -5.96
C ASP A 19 -3.47 17.77 -4.79
N ARG A 20 -4.75 18.13 -5.02
CA ARG A 20 -5.77 18.06 -3.98
C ARG A 20 -6.08 16.63 -3.57
N TRP A 21 -6.02 15.67 -4.50
CA TRP A 21 -6.16 14.26 -4.18
C TRP A 21 -4.98 13.79 -3.34
N GLN A 22 -3.75 14.05 -3.76
CA GLN A 22 -2.53 13.71 -3.02
C GLN A 22 -2.57 14.27 -1.60
N TYR A 23 -2.86 15.55 -1.43
CA TYR A 23 -3.00 16.18 -0.11
C TYR A 23 -4.04 15.46 0.77
N ARG A 24 -5.25 15.24 0.24
CA ARG A 24 -6.30 14.52 0.99
C ARG A 24 -5.88 13.08 1.30
N TRP A 25 -5.08 12.48 0.44
CA TRP A 25 -4.62 11.11 0.62
C TRP A 25 -3.59 11.01 1.74
N GLU A 26 -2.65 11.95 1.81
CA GLU A 26 -1.66 12.07 2.89
C GLU A 26 -2.31 12.38 4.24
N THR A 27 -3.26 13.31 4.28
CA THR A 27 -3.85 13.79 5.55
C THR A 27 -5.05 12.98 6.05
N SER A 28 -5.56 12.04 5.24
CA SER A 28 -6.72 11.22 5.63
C SER A 28 -6.35 10.24 6.74
N THR A 29 -7.29 9.91 7.62
CA THR A 29 -7.17 8.79 8.58
C THR A 29 -7.69 7.47 8.01
N LYS A 30 -8.30 7.49 6.81
CA LYS A 30 -8.90 6.32 6.16
C LYS A 30 -7.94 5.70 5.16
N GLY A 31 -8.01 4.37 5.01
CA GLY A 31 -7.22 3.63 4.02
C GLY A 31 -5.71 3.65 4.28
N ARG A 32 -5.28 3.78 5.55
CA ARG A 32 -3.86 3.92 5.89
C ARG A 32 -3.03 2.71 5.46
N ILE A 33 -3.59 1.50 5.56
CA ILE A 33 -2.94 0.32 4.98
C ILE A 33 -2.69 0.51 3.48
N SER A 34 -3.70 0.89 2.69
CA SER A 34 -3.51 1.13 1.25
C SER A 34 -2.53 2.28 0.96
N PHE A 35 -2.44 3.26 1.85
CA PHE A 35 -1.49 4.38 1.75
C PHE A 35 -0.04 3.89 1.86
N GLU A 36 0.26 2.91 2.72
CA GLU A 36 1.61 2.32 2.82
C GLU A 36 2.07 1.69 1.48
N PHE A 37 1.14 1.12 0.72
CA PHE A 37 1.43 0.56 -0.61
C PHE A 37 1.49 1.64 -1.70
N PHE A 38 0.59 2.63 -1.67
CA PHE A 38 0.44 3.64 -2.73
C PHE A 38 0.35 5.05 -2.15
N PRO A 39 1.44 5.60 -1.59
CA PRO A 39 1.42 6.94 -0.99
C PRO A 39 1.38 8.04 -2.04
N ASP A 40 1.87 7.79 -3.26
CA ASP A 40 1.97 8.75 -4.36
C ASP A 40 0.94 8.45 -5.45
N VAL A 41 -0.04 9.34 -5.59
CA VAL A 41 -1.14 9.25 -6.56
C VAL A 41 -0.62 9.39 -7.99
N PHE A 42 0.31 10.31 -8.25
CA PHE A 42 0.85 10.53 -9.59
C PHE A 42 1.55 9.27 -10.11
N ARG A 43 2.43 8.70 -9.27
CA ARG A 43 3.12 7.45 -9.61
C ARG A 43 2.16 6.28 -9.77
N ARG A 44 1.10 6.20 -8.96
CA ARG A 44 0.10 5.13 -9.08
C ARG A 44 -0.68 5.23 -10.40
N LEU A 45 -0.93 6.43 -10.91
CA LEU A 45 -1.59 6.63 -12.20
C LEU A 45 -0.68 6.31 -13.39
N GLU A 46 0.61 6.60 -13.29
CA GLU A 46 1.62 6.28 -14.33
C GLU A 46 2.08 4.81 -14.30
N GLY A 47 1.94 4.16 -13.14
CA GLY A 47 2.40 2.80 -12.92
C GLY A 47 1.57 1.71 -13.62
N PRO A 48 2.12 0.49 -13.76
CA PRO A 48 1.45 -0.61 -14.44
C PRO A 48 0.14 -1.03 -13.73
N PRO A 49 -0.87 -1.52 -14.46
CA PRO A 49 -2.12 -1.99 -13.84
C PRO A 49 -1.89 -3.00 -12.72
N ILE A 50 -2.68 -2.90 -11.65
CA ILE A 50 -2.68 -3.89 -10.57
C ILE A 50 -3.79 -4.90 -10.85
N THR A 51 -3.44 -6.18 -10.79
CA THR A 51 -4.43 -7.26 -10.72
C THR A 51 -4.78 -7.54 -9.26
N PHE A 52 -6.08 -7.52 -8.95
CA PHE A 52 -6.59 -7.82 -7.62
C PHE A 52 -7.08 -9.25 -7.56
N SER A 53 -6.47 -10.04 -6.68
CA SER A 53 -7.04 -11.31 -6.21
C SER A 53 -7.69 -11.10 -4.84
N HIS A 54 -8.47 -12.09 -4.38
CA HIS A 54 -9.07 -12.06 -3.04
C HIS A 54 -8.04 -11.72 -1.94
N HIS A 55 -6.88 -12.40 -1.94
CA HIS A 55 -5.83 -12.20 -0.94
C HIS A 55 -5.14 -10.83 -1.06
N LYS A 56 -4.85 -10.36 -2.29
CA LYS A 56 -4.26 -9.03 -2.52
C LYS A 56 -5.20 -7.93 -2.03
N SER A 57 -6.50 -8.06 -2.30
CA SER A 57 -7.51 -7.11 -1.83
C SER A 57 -7.59 -7.09 -0.31
N GLN A 58 -7.54 -8.24 0.35
CA GLN A 58 -7.51 -8.33 1.82
C GLN A 58 -6.29 -7.64 2.41
N VAL A 59 -5.10 -7.88 1.86
CA VAL A 59 -3.87 -7.18 2.27
C VAL A 59 -3.98 -5.68 2.08
N LEU A 60 -4.37 -5.23 0.90
CA LEU A 60 -4.43 -3.79 0.59
C LEU A 60 -5.44 -3.03 1.46
N THR A 61 -6.49 -3.70 1.91
CA THR A 61 -7.55 -3.08 2.72
C THR A 61 -7.36 -3.31 4.22
N GLY A 62 -6.38 -4.13 4.63
CA GLY A 62 -6.25 -4.55 6.02
C GLY A 62 -7.47 -5.35 6.51
N HIS A 63 -8.04 -6.17 5.63
CA HIS A 63 -9.21 -7.00 5.88
C HIS A 63 -8.87 -8.50 5.89
N GLY A 64 -9.81 -9.34 6.32
CA GLY A 64 -9.58 -10.78 6.39
C GLY A 64 -9.00 -11.18 7.73
N ASN A 65 -8.09 -12.15 7.78
CA ASN A 65 -7.64 -12.77 9.03
C ASN A 65 -6.54 -11.98 9.78
N PHE A 66 -6.51 -10.66 9.63
CA PHE A 66 -5.62 -9.78 10.40
C PHE A 66 -6.26 -9.43 11.74
N GLY A 67 -5.52 -9.51 12.84
CA GLY A 67 -5.99 -9.26 14.19
C GLY A 67 -6.66 -7.89 14.35
N ILE A 68 -6.10 -6.82 13.76
CA ILE A 68 -6.76 -5.49 13.76
C ILE A 68 -8.17 -5.58 13.14
N HIS A 69 -8.34 -6.35 12.06
CA HIS A 69 -9.63 -6.51 11.41
C HIS A 69 -10.59 -7.38 12.23
N GLN A 70 -10.10 -8.49 12.78
CA GLN A 70 -10.91 -9.39 13.60
C GLN A 70 -11.39 -8.70 14.88
N LEU A 71 -10.53 -7.91 15.53
CA LEU A 71 -10.88 -7.09 16.69
C LEU A 71 -11.97 -6.07 16.32
N ARG A 72 -11.82 -5.36 15.20
CA ARG A 72 -12.82 -4.40 14.71
C ARG A 72 -14.19 -5.04 14.45
N LEU A 73 -14.21 -6.31 14.01
CA LEU A 73 -15.44 -7.07 13.80
C LEU A 73 -15.98 -7.76 15.06
N GLY A 74 -15.32 -7.62 16.21
CA GLY A 74 -15.70 -8.31 17.45
C GLY A 74 -15.49 -9.82 17.41
N LYS A 75 -14.62 -10.31 16.52
CA LYS A 75 -14.29 -11.74 16.35
C LYS A 75 -13.04 -12.16 17.11
N SER A 76 -12.30 -11.21 17.66
CA SER A 76 -11.10 -11.42 18.48
C SER A 76 -11.12 -10.44 19.66
N GLU A 77 -10.51 -10.85 20.77
CA GLU A 77 -10.37 -10.02 21.99
C GLU A 77 -9.20 -9.03 21.88
N ASN A 78 -8.24 -9.28 20.98
CA ASN A 78 -7.11 -8.40 20.75
C ASN A 78 -6.73 -8.36 19.25
N SER A 79 -5.86 -7.42 18.92
CA SER A 79 -5.34 -7.21 17.57
C SER A 79 -3.99 -7.85 17.33
N LEU A 80 -3.41 -8.57 18.28
CA LEU A 80 -1.99 -8.91 18.31
C LEU A 80 -1.62 -10.04 17.34
N CYS A 81 -0.37 -10.00 16.86
CA CYS A 81 0.19 -11.04 16.02
C CYS A 81 0.50 -12.30 16.84
N PRO A 82 0.03 -13.49 16.43
CA PRO A 82 0.30 -14.74 17.15
C PRO A 82 1.79 -15.09 17.27
N ASN A 83 2.61 -14.58 16.35
CA ASN A 83 4.06 -14.80 16.33
C ASN A 83 4.86 -13.60 16.88
N CYS A 84 4.20 -12.46 17.12
CA CYS A 84 4.81 -11.22 17.62
C CYS A 84 3.84 -10.54 18.61
N PRO A 85 3.75 -11.03 19.86
CA PRO A 85 2.73 -10.57 20.81
C PRO A 85 2.78 -9.09 21.16
N ASP A 86 3.89 -8.40 20.88
CA ASP A 86 4.07 -6.97 21.15
C ASP A 86 3.60 -6.07 20.00
N PHE A 87 3.17 -6.65 18.87
CA PHE A 87 2.81 -5.92 17.66
C PHE A 87 1.39 -6.26 17.21
N ASP A 88 0.70 -5.24 16.71
CA ASP A 88 -0.58 -5.44 16.05
C ASP A 88 -0.42 -6.27 14.77
N ASP A 89 -1.36 -7.16 14.57
CA ASP A 89 -1.48 -7.97 13.39
C ASP A 89 -2.20 -7.22 12.28
N ASP A 90 -1.41 -6.48 11.51
CA ASP A 90 -1.81 -5.87 10.26
C ASP A 90 -1.01 -6.45 9.07
N PRO A 91 -1.43 -6.15 7.82
CA PRO A 91 -0.74 -6.68 6.65
C PRO A 91 0.71 -6.20 6.50
N VAL A 92 1.03 -4.99 6.97
CA VAL A 92 2.39 -4.43 6.90
C VAL A 92 3.28 -5.23 7.83
N HIS A 93 2.92 -5.34 9.10
CA HIS A 93 3.61 -6.15 10.08
C HIS A 93 3.73 -7.59 9.60
N ARG A 94 2.61 -8.23 9.25
CA ARG A 94 2.59 -9.65 8.88
C ARG A 94 3.48 -9.94 7.68
N ILE A 95 3.53 -9.08 6.67
CA ILE A 95 4.28 -9.35 5.45
C ILE A 95 5.73 -8.91 5.55
N LEU A 96 6.00 -7.74 6.13
CA LEU A 96 7.32 -7.11 6.09
C LEU A 96 8.18 -7.31 7.33
N GLU A 97 7.56 -7.59 8.47
CA GLU A 97 8.24 -7.53 9.78
C GLU A 97 8.17 -8.86 10.52
N CYS A 98 7.05 -9.59 10.37
CA CYS A 98 6.78 -10.80 11.11
C CYS A 98 7.83 -11.89 10.75
N PRO A 99 8.50 -12.50 11.75
CA PRO A 99 9.51 -13.53 11.54
C PRO A 99 8.98 -14.77 10.81
N LEU A 100 7.67 -15.03 10.87
CA LEU A 100 7.02 -16.14 10.16
C LEU A 100 7.30 -16.10 8.65
N PHE A 101 7.46 -14.91 8.08
CA PHE A 101 7.66 -14.72 6.63
C PHE A 101 9.08 -14.31 6.25
N ARG A 102 10.06 -14.53 7.13
CA ARG A 102 11.46 -14.12 6.92
C ARG A 102 12.02 -14.58 5.56
N GLU A 103 11.84 -15.85 5.22
CA GLU A 103 12.33 -16.39 3.94
C GLU A 103 11.67 -15.70 2.73
N VAL A 104 10.39 -15.32 2.85
CA VAL A 104 9.68 -14.61 1.79
C VAL A 104 10.20 -13.18 1.66
N GLN A 105 10.44 -12.52 2.80
CA GLN A 105 11.00 -11.17 2.85
C GLN A 105 12.39 -11.11 2.23
N GLU A 106 13.23 -12.11 2.47
CA GLU A 106 14.55 -12.23 1.84
C GLU A 106 14.44 -12.33 0.32
N ARG A 107 13.56 -13.20 -0.20
CA ARG A 107 13.30 -13.28 -1.65
C ARG A 107 12.76 -11.98 -2.24
N ILE A 108 11.91 -11.26 -1.52
CA ILE A 108 11.36 -9.96 -1.95
C ILE A 108 12.44 -8.88 -1.99
N ARG A 109 13.41 -8.91 -1.06
CA ARG A 109 14.56 -8.00 -1.03
C ARG A 109 15.52 -8.28 -2.19
N GLU A 110 15.71 -9.54 -2.52
CA GLU A 110 16.57 -9.98 -3.62
C GLU A 110 15.94 -9.77 -5.00
N SER A 111 14.61 -9.59 -5.08
CA SER A 111 13.96 -9.36 -6.37
C SER A 111 14.37 -8.00 -6.95
N PRO A 112 14.70 -7.92 -8.25
CA PRO A 112 15.02 -6.65 -8.89
C PRO A 112 13.83 -5.70 -8.74
N GLU A 113 14.12 -4.42 -8.47
CA GLU A 113 13.08 -3.39 -8.46
C GLU A 113 12.31 -3.44 -9.79
N PRO A 114 10.96 -3.37 -9.77
CA PRO A 114 10.22 -3.09 -10.98
C PRO A 114 10.80 -1.81 -11.58
N GLY A 115 11.37 -1.90 -12.78
CA GLY A 115 12.15 -0.83 -13.39
C GLY A 115 11.31 0.43 -13.60
N HIS A 116 11.32 1.31 -12.60
CA HIS A 116 10.83 2.70 -12.55
C HIS A 116 10.79 3.27 -11.11
N LEU A 117 10.99 2.44 -10.08
CA LEU A 117 10.77 2.83 -8.69
C LEU A 117 12.08 3.12 -7.94
N THR A 118 12.88 4.11 -8.35
CA THR A 118 14.18 4.41 -7.72
C THR A 118 14.13 5.50 -6.64
N SER A 119 12.96 6.09 -6.36
CA SER A 119 12.86 7.30 -5.51
C SER A 119 11.88 7.18 -4.33
N LEU A 120 11.29 6.02 -4.08
CA LEU A 120 10.38 5.86 -2.94
C LEU A 120 11.16 5.74 -1.61
N ARG A 121 10.58 6.27 -0.53
CA ARG A 121 11.02 5.93 0.82
C ARG A 121 10.87 4.41 0.98
N TYR A 122 11.87 3.79 1.60
CA TYR A 122 12.05 2.34 1.70
C TYR A 122 10.81 1.48 2.03
N PRO A 123 9.77 1.91 2.78
CA PRO A 123 8.61 1.05 3.04
C PRO A 123 7.77 0.73 1.79
N THR A 124 7.59 1.70 0.88
CA THR A 124 6.61 1.61 -0.20
C THR A 124 7.05 0.68 -1.36
N LEU A 125 8.36 0.67 -1.64
CA LEU A 125 8.94 -0.23 -2.66
C LEU A 125 8.73 -1.68 -2.29
N THR A 126 9.05 -2.01 -1.04
CA THR A 126 8.92 -3.34 -0.50
C THR A 126 7.44 -3.76 -0.46
N MET A 127 6.54 -2.88 -0.03
CA MET A 127 5.09 -3.14 -0.03
C MET A 127 4.53 -3.48 -1.42
N THR A 128 4.91 -2.71 -2.45
CA THR A 128 4.42 -2.97 -3.81
C THR A 128 4.98 -4.27 -4.38
N LYS A 129 6.25 -4.59 -4.09
CA LYS A 129 6.86 -5.88 -4.45
C LYS A 129 6.15 -7.06 -3.79
N CYS A 130 5.66 -6.92 -2.56
CA CYS A 130 4.88 -7.97 -1.91
C CYS A 130 3.65 -8.37 -2.73
N LEU A 131 2.91 -7.41 -3.30
CA LEU A 131 1.74 -7.67 -4.17
C LEU A 131 2.03 -8.55 -5.38
N VAL A 132 3.30 -8.63 -5.80
CA VAL A 132 3.75 -9.40 -6.95
C VAL A 132 4.37 -10.73 -6.53
N HIS A 133 5.21 -10.71 -5.49
CA HIS A 133 6.13 -11.82 -5.17
C HIS A 133 5.76 -12.60 -3.91
N PHE A 134 4.83 -12.11 -3.09
CA PHE A 134 4.36 -12.85 -1.93
C PHE A 134 3.49 -14.03 -2.39
N PRO A 135 3.66 -15.24 -1.82
CA PRO A 135 2.81 -16.38 -2.14
C PRO A 135 1.41 -16.09 -1.60
N TRP A 136 0.47 -15.85 -2.52
CA TRP A 136 -0.93 -15.54 -2.21
C TRP A 136 -1.80 -16.78 -2.00
N THR A 137 -1.19 -17.91 -1.61
CA THR A 137 -1.80 -19.25 -1.54
C THR A 137 -1.77 -19.78 -0.11
#